data_AF-A0A0G1DE26-F1
#
_entry.id   AF-A0A0G1DE26-F1
#
_cell.length_a   1.000
_cell.length_b   1.000
_cell.length_c   1.000
_cell.angle_alpha   90.00
_cell.angle_beta   90.00
_cell.angle_gamma   90.00
#
_symmetry.space_group_name_H-M   'P 1'
#
loop_
_entity.id
_entity.type
_entity.pdbx_description
1 polymer ?
#
loop_
_entity_poly.entity_id
_entity_poly.type
_entity_poly.pdbx_seq_one_letter_code
_entity_poly.pdbx_strand_id
1 'polypeptide(L)'
;MTSSLPSKPSVVYADSSEFSSATEEVLTEMGVNVNKVTSNHLVEDFLQKNPDTSAVIMRNNSYGPPENMGLNIATHLIQNTSFKGPVIILTGYLHRSMSNMIPEEYRQTARIEIFDSILEPYASFLYIALRAKYPKETEGFGKNDLVKILGFSEDERTELPDLADHEEYYQSTLDLVLEISQQHGSDEAYGMILAKINQLKTNKEGGLNHKER
;
A
#
# COMPACT_ATOMS: atom_id res chain seq x y z
N MET A 1 -3.35 18.99 31.30
CA MET A 1 -3.76 18.76 29.91
C MET A 1 -2.68 17.94 29.25
N THR A 2 -2.84 16.62 29.19
CA THR A 2 -1.96 15.77 28.42
C THR A 2 -2.33 15.96 26.96
N SER A 3 -1.56 16.79 26.26
CA SER A 3 -1.51 16.78 24.80
C SER A 3 -1.02 15.39 24.40
N SER A 4 -1.92 14.44 24.14
CA SER A 4 -1.57 13.28 23.34
C SER A 4 -1.18 13.83 21.99
N LEU A 5 0.12 13.78 21.69
CA LEU A 5 0.59 13.85 20.31
C LEU A 5 -0.33 12.95 19.47
N PRO A 6 -0.82 13.41 18.30
CA PRO A 6 -1.56 12.53 17.41
C PRO A 6 -0.73 11.26 17.23
N SER A 7 -1.31 10.11 17.57
CA SER A 7 -0.61 8.84 17.44
C SER A 7 -0.19 8.72 15.98
N LYS A 8 1.13 8.61 15.75
CA LYS A 8 1.64 8.40 14.39
C LYS A 8 0.89 7.23 13.75
N PRO A 9 0.54 7.32 12.45
CA PRO A 9 -0.21 6.27 11.77
C PRO A 9 0.51 4.93 11.94
N SER A 10 -0.21 3.93 12.43
CA SER A 10 0.39 2.65 12.83
C SER A 10 0.17 1.60 11.76
N VAL A 11 1.24 0.94 11.31
CA VAL A 11 1.21 -0.17 10.37
C VAL A 11 1.77 -1.40 11.06
N VAL A 12 1.17 -2.57 10.82
CA VAL A 12 1.80 -3.84 11.19
C VAL A 12 2.49 -4.42 9.97
N TYR A 13 3.77 -4.76 10.11
CA TYR A 13 4.55 -5.43 9.07
C TYR A 13 4.91 -6.85 9.49
N ALA A 14 4.34 -7.82 8.79
CA ALA A 14 4.64 -9.23 8.97
C ALA A 14 5.74 -9.70 8.01
N ASP A 15 6.98 -9.74 8.52
CA ASP A 15 8.14 -10.31 7.83
C ASP A 15 9.18 -10.78 8.86
N SER A 16 9.84 -11.90 8.59
CA SER A 16 10.91 -12.46 9.42
C SER A 16 12.31 -12.18 8.89
N SER A 17 12.45 -11.41 7.80
CA SER A 17 13.73 -11.22 7.10
C SER A 17 14.43 -9.89 7.40
N GLU A 18 15.71 -9.78 7.01
CA GLU A 18 16.49 -8.53 7.10
C GLU A 18 15.94 -7.40 6.20
N PHE A 19 15.21 -7.74 5.12
CA PHE A 19 14.50 -6.77 4.28
C PHE A 19 13.47 -5.95 5.08
N SER A 20 12.99 -6.50 6.21
CA SER A 20 12.07 -5.81 7.10
C SER A 20 12.67 -4.55 7.73
N SER A 21 13.99 -4.49 7.90
CA SER A 21 14.67 -3.35 8.52
C SER A 21 14.74 -2.14 7.59
N ALA A 22 15.11 -2.36 6.32
CA ALA A 22 15.15 -1.27 5.34
C ALA A 22 13.74 -0.68 5.06
N THR A 23 12.73 -1.55 4.99
CA THR A 23 11.34 -1.09 4.81
C THR A 23 10.85 -0.29 6.02
N GLU A 24 11.15 -0.74 7.24
CA GLU A 24 10.82 0.00 8.46
C GLU A 24 11.49 1.37 8.51
N GLU A 25 12.78 1.43 8.20
CA GLU A 25 13.56 2.67 8.22
C GLU A 25 12.95 3.71 7.29
N VAL A 26 12.75 3.36 6.02
CA VAL A 26 12.17 4.25 5.01
C VAL A 26 10.76 4.70 5.41
N LEU A 27 9.88 3.77 5.82
CA LEU A 27 8.51 4.13 6.23
C LEU A 27 8.50 5.02 7.48
N THR A 28 9.45 4.82 8.40
CA THR A 28 9.60 5.65 9.60
C THR A 28 10.02 7.07 9.24
N GLU A 29 10.98 7.22 8.32
CA GLU A 29 11.38 8.53 7.77
C GLU A 29 10.23 9.21 7.04
N MET A 30 9.38 8.45 6.37
CA MET A 30 8.15 8.92 5.72
C MET A 30 7.00 9.22 6.71
N GLY A 31 7.24 9.13 8.02
CA GLY A 31 6.31 9.53 9.07
C GLY A 31 5.33 8.43 9.54
N VAL A 32 5.56 7.18 9.14
CA VAL A 32 4.74 6.02 9.52
C VAL A 32 5.34 5.31 10.73
N ASN A 33 4.51 4.89 11.69
CA ASN A 33 4.95 4.02 12.78
C ASN A 33 4.80 2.55 12.36
N VAL A 34 5.91 1.82 12.22
CA VAL A 34 5.90 0.41 11.80
C VAL A 34 6.07 -0.49 13.01
N ASN A 35 5.13 -1.43 13.20
CA ASN A 35 5.19 -2.47 14.22
C ASN A 35 5.47 -3.81 13.52
N LYS A 36 6.59 -4.44 13.84
CA LYS A 36 6.93 -5.73 13.23
C LYS A 36 6.29 -6.89 13.97
N VAL A 37 5.82 -7.87 13.21
CA VAL A 37 5.53 -9.23 13.69
C VAL A 37 6.32 -10.22 12.84
N THR A 38 6.77 -11.32 13.45
CA THR A 38 7.68 -12.27 12.80
C THR A 38 7.00 -13.21 11.82
N SER A 39 5.67 -13.15 11.68
CA SER A 39 4.90 -14.03 10.80
C SER A 39 3.53 -13.45 10.49
N ASN A 40 3.01 -13.73 9.28
CA ASN A 40 1.66 -13.35 8.85
C ASN A 40 0.57 -13.89 9.80
N HIS A 41 0.80 -15.05 10.43
CA HIS A 41 -0.17 -15.65 11.36
C HIS A 41 -0.36 -14.85 12.66
N LEU A 42 0.58 -13.97 13.01
CA LEU A 42 0.51 -13.16 14.23
C LEU A 42 -0.23 -11.84 14.02
N VAL A 43 -0.61 -11.51 12.78
CA VAL A 43 -1.25 -10.23 12.45
C VAL A 43 -2.61 -10.09 13.10
N GLU A 44 -3.42 -11.15 13.13
CA GLU A 44 -4.75 -11.10 13.73
C GLU A 44 -4.68 -10.82 15.24
N ASP A 45 -3.87 -11.57 15.98
CA ASP A 45 -3.61 -11.35 17.40
C ASP A 45 -3.05 -9.95 17.69
N PHE A 46 -2.22 -9.43 16.78
CA PHE A 46 -1.70 -8.07 16.88
C PHE A 46 -2.80 -7.03 16.73
N LEU A 47 -3.67 -7.16 15.72
CA LEU A 47 -4.76 -6.22 15.45
C LEU A 47 -5.80 -6.19 16.56
N GLN A 48 -6.06 -7.31 17.23
CA GLN A 48 -6.93 -7.35 18.41
C GLN A 48 -6.40 -6.48 19.56
N LYS A 49 -5.06 -6.37 19.70
CA LYS A 49 -4.39 -5.57 20.72
C LYS A 49 -4.16 -4.13 20.29
N ASN A 50 -4.19 -3.86 18.98
CA ASN A 50 -3.87 -2.57 18.36
C ASN A 50 -4.97 -2.18 17.36
N PRO A 51 -6.19 -1.85 17.84
CA PRO A 51 -7.33 -1.57 16.96
C PRO A 51 -7.14 -0.34 16.06
N ASP A 52 -6.21 0.55 16.41
CA ASP A 52 -5.90 1.78 15.66
C ASP A 52 -4.91 1.56 14.50
N THR A 53 -4.48 0.32 14.23
CA THR A 53 -3.65 0.00 13.07
C THR A 53 -4.35 0.39 11.77
N SER A 54 -3.70 1.21 10.97
CA SER A 54 -4.24 1.84 9.77
C SER A 54 -4.07 0.97 8.53
N ALA A 55 -2.98 0.19 8.46
CA ALA A 55 -2.72 -0.75 7.36
C ALA A 55 -1.95 -1.98 7.86
N VAL A 56 -2.05 -3.05 7.07
CA VAL A 56 -1.30 -4.30 7.28
C VAL A 56 -0.40 -4.51 6.09
N ILE A 57 0.87 -4.82 6.32
CA ILE A 57 1.81 -5.28 5.29
C ILE A 57 2.12 -6.75 5.55
N MET A 58 1.92 -7.59 4.54
CA MET A 58 2.27 -9.01 4.59
C MET A 58 3.28 -9.33 3.49
N ARG A 59 4.27 -10.14 3.80
CA ARG A 59 5.09 -10.71 2.75
C ARG A 59 4.45 -11.97 2.19
N ASN A 60 4.42 -12.08 0.87
CA ASN A 60 4.13 -13.33 0.19
C ASN A 60 5.45 -13.92 -0.32
N ASN A 61 5.86 -15.05 0.25
CA ASN A 61 7.04 -15.75 -0.24
C ASN A 61 6.79 -16.20 -1.67
N SER A 62 7.63 -15.71 -2.60
CA SER A 62 7.56 -16.05 -4.01
C SER A 62 8.14 -17.43 -4.31
N TYR A 63 8.87 -18.03 -3.36
CA TYR A 63 9.53 -19.32 -3.50
C TYR A 63 9.28 -20.17 -2.25
N GLY A 64 8.47 -21.21 -2.39
CA GLY A 64 8.24 -22.24 -1.37
C GLY A 64 6.79 -22.33 -0.87
N PRO A 65 6.30 -23.54 -0.57
CA PRO A 65 4.96 -23.73 -0.06
C PRO A 65 4.78 -23.21 1.38
N PRO A 66 3.55 -22.80 1.73
CA PRO A 66 2.44 -22.57 0.81
C PRO A 66 2.63 -21.26 0.05
N GLU A 67 2.67 -21.36 -1.28
CA GLU A 67 2.53 -20.22 -2.19
C GLU A 67 1.24 -19.48 -1.84
N ASN A 68 1.25 -18.15 -1.90
CA ASN A 68 0.06 -17.32 -1.62
C ASN A 68 -0.42 -17.34 -0.16
N MET A 69 0.42 -17.75 0.80
CA MET A 69 0.07 -17.68 2.23
C MET A 69 -0.36 -16.26 2.64
N GLY A 70 0.37 -15.24 2.20
CA GLY A 70 0.03 -13.84 2.50
C GLY A 70 -1.37 -13.47 2.00
N LEU A 71 -1.74 -13.93 0.80
CA LEU A 71 -3.05 -13.65 0.21
C LEU A 71 -4.19 -14.40 0.91
N ASN A 72 -3.98 -15.67 1.26
CA ASN A 72 -4.97 -16.47 1.98
C ASN A 72 -5.24 -15.87 3.38
N ILE A 73 -4.18 -15.47 4.09
CA ILE A 73 -4.30 -14.81 5.40
C ILE A 73 -4.94 -13.43 5.25
N ALA A 74 -4.57 -12.64 4.24
CA ALA A 74 -5.20 -11.34 3.98
C ALA A 74 -6.72 -11.45 3.76
N THR A 75 -7.13 -12.44 2.96
CA THR A 75 -8.55 -12.71 2.69
C THR A 75 -9.27 -13.14 3.97
N HIS A 76 -8.69 -14.07 4.73
CA HIS A 76 -9.24 -14.52 6.01
C HIS A 76 -9.38 -13.36 7.01
N LEU A 77 -8.36 -12.50 7.10
CA LEU A 77 -8.31 -11.36 8.00
C LEU A 77 -9.45 -10.39 7.71
N ILE A 78 -9.67 -10.02 6.45
CA ILE A 78 -10.74 -9.08 6.07
C ILE A 78 -12.13 -9.68 6.33
N GLN A 79 -12.30 -10.97 6.11
CA GLN A 79 -13.58 -11.65 6.27
C GLN A 79 -13.97 -11.88 7.74
N ASN A 80 -12.99 -12.19 8.59
CA ASN A 80 -13.25 -12.71 9.94
C ASN A 80 -12.89 -11.73 11.06
N THR A 81 -12.34 -10.55 10.74
CA THR A 81 -11.99 -9.53 11.73
C THR A 81 -12.75 -8.22 11.48
N SER A 82 -12.71 -7.33 12.47
CA SER A 82 -13.26 -5.97 12.35
C SER A 82 -12.34 -5.02 11.57
N PHE A 83 -11.15 -5.45 11.14
CA PHE A 83 -10.15 -4.60 10.50
C PHE A 83 -10.68 -3.97 9.20
N LYS A 84 -10.61 -2.63 9.11
CA LYS A 84 -11.12 -1.86 7.97
C LYS A 84 -10.03 -1.27 7.08
N GLY A 85 -8.77 -1.35 7.48
CA GLY A 85 -7.65 -0.87 6.68
C GLY A 85 -7.34 -1.76 5.46
N PRO A 86 -6.47 -1.30 4.55
CA PRO A 86 -5.93 -2.12 3.50
C PRO A 86 -4.94 -3.16 4.03
N VAL A 87 -4.84 -4.27 3.29
CA VAL A 87 -3.77 -5.25 3.40
C VAL A 87 -2.90 -5.14 2.15
N ILE A 88 -1.65 -4.71 2.31
CA ILE A 88 -0.66 -4.64 1.25
C ILE A 88 0.18 -5.90 1.29
N ILE A 89 0.29 -6.59 0.17
CA ILE A 89 1.10 -7.79 0.00
C ILE A 89 2.35 -7.43 -0.79
N LEU A 90 3.52 -7.71 -0.23
CA LEU A 90 4.80 -7.56 -0.91
C LEU A 90 5.27 -8.93 -1.40
N THR A 91 5.59 -9.04 -2.68
CA THR A 91 6.13 -10.28 -3.27
C THR A 91 7.38 -9.99 -4.09
N GLY A 92 8.31 -10.94 -4.19
CA GLY A 92 9.50 -10.80 -5.03
C GLY A 92 9.28 -11.10 -6.53
N TYR A 93 8.08 -11.54 -6.91
CA TYR A 93 7.70 -11.71 -8.32
C TYR A 93 6.18 -11.61 -8.46
N LEU A 94 5.69 -10.54 -9.08
CA LEU A 94 4.27 -10.35 -9.35
C LEU A 94 3.88 -11.02 -10.68
N HIS A 95 2.90 -11.91 -10.62
CA HIS A 95 2.24 -12.48 -11.80
C HIS A 95 0.75 -12.15 -11.75
N ARG A 96 0.14 -11.78 -12.89
CA ARG A 96 -1.29 -11.42 -12.97
C ARG A 96 -2.25 -12.47 -12.39
N SER A 97 -1.85 -13.74 -12.40
CA SER A 97 -2.65 -14.79 -11.75
C SER A 97 -2.80 -14.58 -10.24
N MET A 98 -1.81 -13.97 -9.56
CA MET A 98 -1.87 -13.68 -8.13
C MET A 98 -2.93 -12.61 -7.83
N SER A 99 -2.97 -11.54 -8.63
CA SER A 99 -4.02 -10.52 -8.52
C SER A 99 -5.39 -11.11 -8.80
N ASN A 100 -5.48 -12.06 -9.74
CA ASN A 100 -6.72 -12.80 -10.02
C ASN A 100 -7.21 -13.70 -8.89
N MET A 101 -6.34 -14.05 -7.93
CA MET A 101 -6.73 -14.79 -6.73
C MET A 101 -7.35 -13.88 -5.66
N ILE A 102 -7.21 -12.55 -5.78
CA ILE A 102 -7.90 -11.60 -4.91
C ILE A 102 -9.39 -11.56 -5.28
N PRO A 103 -10.30 -11.78 -4.32
CA PRO A 103 -11.73 -11.59 -4.54
C PRO A 103 -12.03 -10.21 -5.15
N GLU A 104 -12.89 -10.18 -6.17
CA GLU A 104 -13.18 -8.99 -6.95
C GLU A 104 -13.61 -7.80 -6.07
N GLU A 105 -14.42 -8.05 -5.04
CA GLU A 105 -14.86 -7.03 -4.08
C GLU A 105 -13.68 -6.33 -3.35
N TYR A 106 -12.59 -7.05 -3.06
CA TYR A 106 -11.42 -6.47 -2.39
C TYR A 106 -10.49 -5.77 -3.38
N ARG A 107 -10.49 -6.19 -4.64
CA ARG A 107 -9.77 -5.52 -5.72
C ARG A 107 -10.42 -4.19 -6.06
N GLN A 108 -11.74 -4.16 -6.26
CA GLN A 108 -12.50 -2.95 -6.60
C GLN A 108 -12.43 -1.87 -5.52
N THR A 109 -12.31 -2.28 -4.26
CA THR A 109 -12.24 -1.37 -3.11
C THR A 109 -10.80 -1.09 -2.65
N ALA A 110 -9.80 -1.60 -3.38
CA ALA A 110 -8.38 -1.48 -3.03
C ALA A 110 -8.11 -1.89 -1.56
N ARG A 111 -8.77 -2.97 -1.12
CA ARG A 111 -8.64 -3.53 0.24
C ARG A 111 -7.50 -4.53 0.33
N ILE A 112 -7.19 -5.23 -0.75
CA ILE A 112 -5.99 -6.03 -0.89
C ILE A 112 -5.25 -5.55 -2.15
N GLU A 113 -3.97 -5.24 -2.01
CA GLU A 113 -3.10 -4.83 -3.12
C GLU A 113 -1.82 -5.62 -3.08
N ILE A 114 -1.25 -5.94 -4.25
CA ILE A 114 -0.01 -6.68 -4.36
C ILE A 114 1.01 -5.84 -5.12
N PHE A 115 2.19 -5.68 -4.52
CA PHE A 115 3.33 -5.00 -5.14
C PHE A 115 4.47 -5.99 -5.36
N ASP A 116 5.15 -5.82 -6.50
CA ASP A 116 6.45 -6.44 -6.70
C ASP A 116 7.51 -5.65 -5.93
N SER A 117 8.02 -6.21 -4.85
CA SER A 117 9.00 -5.58 -3.97
C SER A 117 10.40 -5.47 -4.58
N ILE A 118 10.66 -6.10 -5.73
CA ILE A 118 11.94 -5.98 -6.45
C ILE A 118 11.81 -4.90 -7.53
N LEU A 119 10.71 -4.91 -8.28
CA LEU A 119 10.50 -4.01 -9.41
C LEU A 119 9.91 -2.66 -8.99
N GLU A 120 9.04 -2.64 -7.99
CA GLU A 120 8.32 -1.44 -7.53
C GLU A 120 8.54 -1.11 -6.03
N PRO A 121 9.78 -1.20 -5.48
CA PRO A 121 9.99 -1.05 -4.04
C PRO A 121 9.54 0.32 -3.53
N TYR A 122 9.93 1.41 -4.19
CA TYR A 122 9.60 2.78 -3.76
C TYR A 122 8.13 3.13 -3.97
N ALA A 123 7.52 2.62 -5.04
CA ALA A 123 6.09 2.74 -5.23
C ALA A 123 5.31 2.06 -4.09
N SER A 124 5.75 0.88 -3.66
CA SER A 124 5.14 0.17 -2.54
C SER A 124 5.27 0.96 -1.23
N PHE A 125 6.43 1.56 -0.96
CA PHE A 125 6.63 2.40 0.23
C PHE A 125 5.75 3.64 0.21
N LEU A 126 5.71 4.35 -0.93
CA LEU A 126 4.86 5.50 -1.13
C LEU A 126 3.38 5.16 -0.94
N TYR A 127 2.93 4.05 -1.55
CA TYR A 127 1.56 3.57 -1.43
C TYR A 127 1.20 3.24 0.03
N ILE A 128 2.04 2.47 0.72
CA ILE A 128 1.86 2.12 2.13
C ILE A 128 1.76 3.37 2.99
N ALA A 129 2.67 4.33 2.82
CA ALA A 129 2.72 5.53 3.63
C ALA A 129 1.49 6.42 3.41
N LEU A 130 1.04 6.60 2.15
CA LEU A 130 -0.19 7.30 1.81
C LEU A 130 -1.42 6.64 2.46
N ARG A 131 -1.57 5.31 2.30
CA ARG A 131 -2.71 4.56 2.85
C ARG A 131 -2.73 4.56 4.38
N ALA A 132 -1.56 4.54 5.02
CA ALA A 132 -1.44 4.59 6.47
C ALA A 132 -1.77 5.98 7.01
N LYS A 133 -1.16 7.03 6.44
CA LYS A 133 -1.24 8.39 6.99
C LYS A 133 -2.53 9.12 6.63
N TYR A 134 -3.11 8.83 5.47
CA TYR A 134 -4.30 9.52 4.95
C TYR A 134 -5.40 8.51 4.55
N PRO A 135 -5.89 7.67 5.47
CA PRO A 135 -6.79 6.56 5.14
C PRO A 135 -8.14 7.05 4.57
N LYS A 136 -8.59 8.26 4.90
CA LYS A 136 -9.83 8.84 4.36
C LYS A 136 -9.63 9.38 2.95
N GLU A 137 -8.58 10.18 2.77
CA GLU A 137 -8.20 10.78 1.49
C GLU A 137 -7.86 9.70 0.46
N THR A 138 -7.36 8.55 0.90
CA THR A 138 -6.98 7.42 0.07
C THR A 138 -7.99 6.27 0.08
N GLU A 139 -9.20 6.47 0.62
CA GLU A 139 -10.26 5.45 0.53
C GLU A 139 -10.55 5.09 -0.93
N GLY A 140 -10.50 3.81 -1.28
CA GLY A 140 -10.67 3.31 -2.65
C GLY A 140 -9.54 3.65 -3.64
N PHE A 141 -8.45 4.27 -3.18
CA PHE A 141 -7.26 4.55 -4.01
C PHE A 141 -6.40 3.29 -4.10
N GLY A 142 -6.36 2.65 -5.28
CA GLY A 142 -5.60 1.42 -5.52
C GLY A 142 -4.24 1.63 -6.18
N LYS A 143 -3.49 0.54 -6.38
CA LYS A 143 -2.19 0.56 -7.06
C LYS A 143 -2.27 1.24 -8.44
N ASN A 144 -3.29 0.91 -9.21
CA ASN A 144 -3.50 1.45 -10.56
C ASN A 144 -3.77 2.97 -10.55
N ASP A 145 -4.38 3.47 -9.49
CA ASP A 145 -4.56 4.91 -9.33
C ASP A 145 -3.22 5.59 -9.04
N LEU A 146 -2.31 4.95 -8.29
CA LEU A 146 -0.94 5.43 -8.08
C LEU A 146 -0.16 5.54 -9.40
N VAL A 147 -0.19 4.50 -10.22
CA VAL A 147 0.48 4.49 -11.55
C VAL A 147 -0.02 5.67 -12.40
N LYS A 148 -1.34 5.89 -12.44
CA LYS A 148 -1.96 6.98 -13.20
C LYS A 148 -1.59 8.38 -12.70
N ILE A 149 -1.60 8.63 -11.39
CA ILE A 149 -1.23 9.98 -10.88
C ILE A 149 0.26 10.29 -11.04
N LEU A 150 1.08 9.25 -11.17
CA LEU A 150 2.49 9.37 -11.49
C LEU A 150 2.74 9.59 -12.98
N GLY A 151 1.73 9.42 -13.84
CA GLY A 151 1.80 9.72 -15.27
C GLY A 151 2.17 8.52 -16.15
N PHE A 152 2.10 7.31 -15.60
CA PHE A 152 2.54 6.09 -16.28
C PHE A 152 1.36 5.28 -16.81
N SER A 153 1.67 4.41 -17.78
CA SER A 153 0.75 3.40 -18.29
C SER A 153 1.04 2.04 -17.67
N GLU A 154 0.00 1.23 -17.49
CA GLU A 154 0.09 -0.13 -16.93
C GLU A 154 0.27 -1.15 -18.06
N ASP A 155 1.20 -2.10 -17.90
CA ASP A 155 1.17 -3.36 -18.67
C ASP A 155 0.10 -4.28 -18.07
N GLU A 156 -1.02 -4.40 -18.78
CA GLU A 156 -2.15 -5.24 -18.37
C GLU A 156 -1.78 -6.72 -18.16
N ARG A 157 -0.63 -7.20 -18.66
CA ARG A 157 -0.20 -8.59 -18.50
C ARG A 157 0.45 -8.87 -17.15
N THR A 158 1.08 -7.88 -16.55
CA THR A 158 1.86 -8.01 -15.30
C THR A 158 1.32 -7.14 -14.17
N GLU A 159 0.45 -6.17 -14.48
CA GLU A 159 0.00 -5.12 -13.55
C GLU A 159 1.16 -4.27 -13.01
N LEU A 160 2.26 -4.24 -13.76
CA LEU A 160 3.41 -3.36 -13.57
C LEU A 160 3.31 -2.19 -14.54
N PRO A 161 4.06 -1.11 -14.35
CA PRO A 161 4.29 -0.12 -15.40
C PRO A 161 4.80 -0.79 -16.68
N ASP A 162 4.50 -0.21 -17.85
CA ASP A 162 5.09 -0.66 -19.12
C ASP A 162 6.61 -0.75 -18.96
N LEU A 163 7.21 -1.84 -19.48
CA LEU A 163 8.66 -2.04 -19.47
C LEU A 163 9.42 -0.87 -20.08
N ALA A 164 8.81 -0.17 -21.06
CA ALA A 164 9.39 1.04 -21.65
C ALA A 164 9.54 2.19 -20.64
N ASP A 165 8.67 2.24 -19.64
CA ASP A 165 8.60 3.34 -18.67
C ASP A 165 9.10 2.90 -17.27
N HIS A 166 9.45 1.63 -17.07
CA HIS A 166 9.71 1.06 -15.75
C HIS A 166 10.86 1.74 -15.00
N GLU A 167 11.96 2.09 -15.70
CA GLU A 167 13.08 2.82 -15.09
C GLU A 167 12.66 4.23 -14.66
N GLU A 168 11.86 4.91 -15.48
CA GLU A 168 11.33 6.24 -15.16
C GLU A 168 10.32 6.19 -14.00
N TYR A 169 9.49 5.15 -13.94
CA TYR A 169 8.59 4.90 -12.81
C TYR A 169 9.36 4.67 -11.51
N TYR A 170 10.41 3.84 -11.56
CA TYR A 170 11.28 3.58 -10.43
C TYR A 170 11.95 4.87 -9.94
N GLN A 171 12.55 5.65 -10.85
CA GLN A 171 13.22 6.90 -10.48
C GLN A 171 12.24 7.94 -9.95
N SER A 172 11.08 8.11 -10.59
CA SER A 172 10.05 9.06 -10.15
C SER A 172 9.51 8.72 -8.77
N THR A 173 9.33 7.44 -8.45
CA THR A 173 8.89 7.02 -7.12
C THR A 173 9.98 7.11 -6.07
N LEU A 174 11.24 6.83 -6.43
CA LEU A 174 12.40 7.07 -5.57
C LEU A 174 12.51 8.55 -5.18
N ASP A 175 12.45 9.46 -6.15
CA ASP A 175 12.59 10.90 -5.91
C ASP A 175 11.54 11.42 -4.93
N LEU A 176 10.28 10.97 -5.07
CA LEU A 176 9.20 11.30 -4.14
C LEU A 176 9.43 10.73 -2.74
N VAL A 177 9.87 9.47 -2.64
CA VAL A 177 10.19 8.85 -1.34
C VAL A 177 11.30 9.64 -0.65
N LEU A 178 12.37 10.00 -1.38
CA LEU A 178 13.48 10.78 -0.83
C LEU A 178 13.03 12.18 -0.39
N GLU A 179 12.22 12.88 -1.20
CA GLU A 179 11.68 14.20 -0.85
C GLU A 179 10.84 14.14 0.43
N ILE A 180 9.97 13.13 0.54
CA ILE A 180 9.12 12.93 1.72
C ILE A 180 9.95 12.57 2.95
N SER A 181 10.92 11.66 2.81
CA SER A 181 11.81 11.27 3.91
C SER A 181 12.66 12.44 4.42
N GLN A 182 13.20 13.28 3.51
CA GLN A 182 13.97 14.47 3.87
C GLN A 182 13.14 15.51 4.65
N GLN A 183 11.84 15.53 4.41
CA GLN A 183 10.87 16.36 5.13
C GLN A 183 10.22 15.61 6.31
N HIS A 184 10.78 14.47 6.70
CA HIS A 184 10.31 13.62 7.80
C HIS A 184 8.82 13.27 7.73
N GLY A 185 8.31 13.09 6.51
CA GLY A 185 6.91 12.77 6.28
C GLY A 185 5.95 13.91 6.64
N SER A 186 6.34 15.18 6.52
CA SER A 186 5.46 16.33 6.75
C SER A 186 4.22 16.32 5.84
N ASP A 187 3.14 16.98 6.25
CA ASP A 187 1.91 17.07 5.42
C ASP A 187 2.19 17.80 4.10
N GLU A 188 3.07 18.80 4.12
CA GLU A 188 3.50 19.56 2.95
C GLU A 188 4.17 18.65 1.90
N ALA A 189 5.02 17.71 2.32
CA ALA A 189 5.72 16.81 1.42
C ALA A 189 4.76 15.86 0.67
N TYR A 190 3.65 15.48 1.30
CA TYR A 190 2.60 14.69 0.65
C TYR A 190 1.60 15.53 -0.16
N GLY A 191 1.60 16.85 0.02
CA GLY A 191 0.55 17.74 -0.47
C GLY A 191 0.31 17.65 -1.98
N MET A 192 1.38 17.54 -2.77
CA MET A 192 1.28 17.39 -4.23
C MET A 192 0.56 16.08 -4.62
N ILE A 193 0.93 14.96 -3.98
CA ILE A 193 0.37 13.65 -4.30
C ILE A 193 -1.10 13.58 -3.87
N LEU A 194 -1.41 14.08 -2.68
CA LEU A 194 -2.79 14.15 -2.19
C LEU A 194 -3.69 15.01 -3.08
N ALA A 195 -3.17 16.13 -3.61
CA ALA A 195 -3.89 16.96 -4.57
C ALA A 195 -4.24 16.17 -5.84
N LYS A 196 -3.30 15.38 -6.38
CA LYS A 196 -3.55 14.51 -7.54
C LYS A 196 -4.58 13.42 -7.24
N ILE A 197 -4.54 12.81 -6.05
CA ILE A 197 -5.55 11.81 -5.62
C ILE A 197 -6.94 12.44 -5.58
N ASN A 198 -7.07 13.63 -4.98
CA ASN A 198 -8.35 14.34 -4.90
C ASN A 198 -8.89 14.72 -6.28
N GLN A 199 -8.02 15.17 -7.20
CA GLN A 199 -8.40 15.43 -8.59
C GLN A 199 -8.91 14.17 -9.29
N LEU A 200 -8.22 13.03 -9.11
CA LEU A 200 -8.64 11.76 -9.70
C LEU A 200 -10.01 11.31 -9.17
N LYS A 201 -10.26 11.42 -7.86
CA LYS A 201 -11.56 11.09 -7.26
C LYS A 201 -12.68 11.98 -7.81
N THR A 202 -12.44 13.29 -7.88
CA THR A 202 -13.41 14.26 -8.43
C THR A 202 -13.78 13.93 -9.89
N ASN A 203 -12.79 13.53 -10.70
CA ASN A 203 -13.04 13.13 -12.09
C ASN A 203 -13.88 11.83 -12.19
N LYS A 204 -13.65 10.85 -11.30
CA LYS A 204 -14.45 9.62 -11.24
C LYS A 204 -15.92 9.91 -10.89
N GLU A 205 -16.16 10.80 -9.93
CA GLU A 205 -17.51 11.20 -9.51
C GLU A 205 -18.22 12.08 -10.56
N GLY A 206 -17.51 13.04 -11.17
CA GLY A 206 -18.04 13.90 -12.21
C GLY A 206 -18.38 13.17 -13.52
N GLY A 207 -17.63 12.12 -13.85
CA GLY A 207 -17.88 11.27 -15.02
C GLY A 207 -19.12 10.39 -14.90
N LEU A 208 -19.52 10.02 -13.68
CA LEU A 208 -20.76 9.26 -13.42
C LEU A 208 -22.00 10.14 -13.63
N ASN A 209 -21.96 11.39 -13.17
CA ASN A 209 -23.07 12.36 -13.34
C ASN A 209 -23.31 12.78 -14.80
N HIS A 210 -22.34 12.58 -15.70
CA HIS A 210 -22.48 12.90 -17.12
C HIS A 210 -22.93 11.73 -17.99
N LYS A 211 -22.92 10.48 -17.49
CA LYS A 211 -23.44 9.31 -18.21
C LYS A 211 -24.93 9.03 -17.95
N GLU A 212 -25.55 9.74 -17.00
CA GLU A 212 -26.99 9.65 -16.70
C GLU A 212 -27.83 10.76 -17.37
N ARG A 213 -27.28 11.47 -18.37
CA ARG A 213 -28.00 12.47 -19.18
C ARG A 213 -28.09 12.09 -20.65
#